data_AF-A0A1Y3QEZ9-F1
#
_entry.id   AF-A0A1Y3QEZ9-F1
#
_cell.length_a   1.000
_cell.length_b   1.000
_cell.length_c   1.000
_cell.angle_alpha   90.00
_cell.angle_beta   90.00
_cell.angle_gamma   90.00
#
_symmetry.space_group_name_H-M   'P 1'
#
loop_
_entity.id
_entity.type
_entity.pdbx_description
1 polymer ?
#
loop_
_entity_poly.entity_id
_entity_poly.type
_entity_poly.pdbx_seq_one_letter_code
_entity_poly.pdbx_strand_id
1 'polypeptide(L)'
;MPLSFWLMPIVGGVIGWLTNLIAVRMLFHPKRPIRLPLLGLTVQGLLPSRHADIAVSVGRAVADEILSIGEVMERVDIAGLRGELVQAIGTHVEERLESGMTRYLPAQWRSALVAYLRDVVARETDVLMDSLIGRVQSRVEERIDIAALVAEKILALNLDELEALAVRLAGRELKAIVFLGGLLGFLIGLGQMGLTFLLFRAHPAG
;
A
#
# COMPACT_ATOMS: atom_id res chain seq x y z
N MET A 1 23.44 39.58 30.69
CA MET A 1 23.75 38.13 30.62
C MET A 1 24.93 37.96 29.68
N PRO A 2 26.01 37.26 30.05
CA PRO A 2 27.08 37.00 29.10
C PRO A 2 26.53 36.20 27.93
N LEU A 3 27.05 36.47 26.74
CA LEU A 3 26.63 35.85 25.47
C LEU A 3 26.71 34.31 25.52
N SER A 4 27.51 33.77 26.43
CA SER A 4 27.68 32.34 26.68
C SER A 4 26.39 31.59 27.05
N PHE A 5 25.41 32.23 27.68
CA PHE A 5 24.16 31.56 28.09
C PHE A 5 23.26 31.20 26.90
N TRP A 6 23.27 32.02 25.85
CA TRP A 6 22.52 31.75 24.61
C TRP A 6 23.15 30.64 23.76
N LEU A 7 24.38 30.25 24.07
CA LEU A 7 25.06 29.14 23.40
C LEU A 7 24.39 27.80 23.72
N MET A 8 23.83 27.63 24.93
CA MET A 8 23.26 26.35 25.37
C MET A 8 22.03 25.91 24.55
N PRO A 9 20.99 26.74 24.33
CA PRO A 9 19.86 26.39 23.46
C PRO A 9 20.28 26.10 22.01
N ILE A 10 21.20 26.91 21.46
CA ILE A 10 21.63 26.77 20.07
C ILE A 10 22.40 25.46 19.89
N VAL A 11 23.37 25.19 20.75
CA VAL A 11 24.17 23.95 20.70
C VAL A 11 23.26 22.73 20.92
N GLY A 12 22.34 22.80 21.89
CA GLY A 12 21.36 21.74 22.11
C GLY A 12 20.51 21.47 20.86
N GLY A 13 20.00 22.52 20.21
CA GLY A 13 19.23 22.39 18.97
C GLY A 13 20.04 21.81 17.81
N VAL A 14 21.29 22.24 17.62
CA VAL A 14 22.18 21.71 16.59
C VAL A 14 22.50 20.24 16.82
N ILE A 15 22.82 19.85 18.05
CA ILE A 15 23.10 18.44 18.40
C ILE A 15 21.85 17.59 18.17
N GLY A 16 20.68 18.04 18.61
CA GLY A 16 19.42 17.32 18.42
C GLY A 16 19.08 17.13 16.94
N TRP A 17 19.22 18.18 16.13
CA TRP A 17 19.01 18.12 14.69
C TRP A 17 20.01 17.19 14.00
N LEU A 18 21.31 17.33 14.30
CA LEU A 18 22.38 16.55 13.68
C LEU A 18 22.26 15.06 14.03
N THR A 19 22.02 14.74 15.30
CA THR A 19 21.89 13.35 15.77
C THR A 19 20.70 12.67 15.10
N ASN A 20 19.56 13.36 15.03
CA ASN A 20 18.39 12.78 14.41
C ASN A 20 18.50 12.67 12.88
N LEU A 21 19.20 13.61 12.23
CA LEU A 21 19.54 13.52 10.81
C LEU A 21 20.40 12.27 10.53
N ILE A 22 21.40 12.01 11.38
CA ILE A 22 22.25 10.82 11.27
C ILE A 22 21.41 9.56 11.49
N ALA A 23 20.54 9.52 12.50
CA ALA A 23 19.67 8.38 12.78
C ALA A 23 18.76 8.03 11.59
N VAL A 24 18.11 9.04 10.98
CA VAL A 24 17.31 8.82 9.76
C VAL A 24 18.17 8.27 8.63
N ARG A 25 19.38 8.81 8.44
CA ARG A 25 20.30 8.32 7.39
C ARG A 25 20.76 6.87 7.65
N MET A 26 20.96 6.51 8.91
CA MET A 26 21.35 5.15 9.33
C MET A 26 20.26 4.11 9.11
N LEU A 27 18.99 4.51 8.95
CA LEU A 27 17.93 3.58 8.58
C LEU A 27 18.17 2.94 7.20
N PHE A 28 18.70 3.73 6.27
CA PHE A 28 18.94 3.36 4.88
C PHE A 28 20.38 2.92 4.60
N HIS A 29 21.34 3.42 5.38
CA HIS A 29 22.77 3.19 5.17
C HIS A 29 23.45 2.60 6.41
N PRO A 30 24.45 1.71 6.26
CA PRO A 30 25.04 1.23 5.02
C PRO A 30 24.20 0.13 4.36
N LYS A 31 24.18 0.12 3.02
CA LYS A 31 23.40 -0.84 2.21
C LYS A 31 23.92 -2.27 2.35
N ARG A 32 25.24 -2.41 2.45
CA ARG A 32 25.93 -3.69 2.67
C ARG A 32 26.35 -3.80 4.13
N PRO A 33 26.32 -5.01 4.71
CA PRO A 33 26.73 -5.21 6.10
C PRO A 33 28.23 -4.94 6.25
N ILE A 34 28.57 -4.05 7.18
CA ILE A 34 29.95 -3.74 7.53
C ILE A 34 30.27 -4.44 8.86
N ARG A 35 31.32 -5.24 8.88
CA ARG A 35 31.80 -5.91 10.10
C ARG A 35 32.80 -5.00 10.80
N LEU A 36 32.55 -4.64 12.05
CA LEU A 36 33.48 -3.88 12.89
C LEU A 36 34.45 -4.85 13.58
N PRO A 37 35.75 -4.87 13.18
CA PRO A 37 36.71 -5.86 13.69
C PRO A 37 37.05 -5.67 15.18
N LEU A 38 36.86 -4.46 15.73
CA LEU A 38 37.11 -4.17 17.15
C LEU A 38 36.00 -4.63 18.10
N LEU A 39 34.76 -4.75 17.63
CA LEU A 39 33.58 -4.99 18.47
C LEU A 39 32.83 -6.29 18.11
N GLY A 40 33.21 -6.98 17.03
CA GLY A 40 32.52 -8.18 16.55
C GLY A 40 31.09 -7.93 16.04
N LEU A 41 30.66 -6.68 15.94
CA LEU A 41 29.32 -6.28 15.54
C LEU A 41 29.21 -6.05 14.03
N THR A 42 28.07 -6.43 13.45
CA THR A 42 27.71 -6.13 12.06
C THR A 42 26.77 -4.94 12.00
N VAL A 43 27.19 -3.85 11.36
CA VAL A 43 26.36 -2.66 11.17
C VAL A 43 25.82 -2.63 9.75
N GLN A 44 24.50 -2.54 9.65
CA GLN A 44 23.77 -2.39 8.40
C GLN A 44 22.56 -1.48 8.63
N GLY A 45 22.11 -0.79 7.60
CA GLY A 45 20.84 -0.08 7.66
C GLY A 45 19.70 -1.04 7.98
N LEU A 46 18.74 -0.59 8.79
CA LEU A 46 17.59 -1.39 9.20
C LEU A 46 16.69 -1.79 8.02
N LEU A 47 16.51 -0.88 7.05
CA LEU A 47 15.65 -1.13 5.90
C LEU A 47 16.26 -2.14 4.90
N PRO A 48 17.55 -2.02 4.50
CA PRO A 48 18.22 -3.08 3.74
C PRO A 48 18.27 -4.43 4.44
N SER A 49 18.49 -4.47 5.76
CA SER A 49 18.60 -5.73 6.51
C SER A 49 17.27 -6.44 6.72
N ARG A 50 16.15 -5.70 6.73
CA ARG A 50 14.79 -6.24 6.92
C ARG A 50 13.95 -6.25 5.63
N HIS A 51 14.58 -6.14 4.46
CA HIS A 51 13.88 -6.07 3.18
C HIS A 51 12.89 -7.22 2.96
N ALA A 52 13.28 -8.46 3.26
CA ALA A 52 12.41 -9.62 3.12
C ALA A 52 11.21 -9.58 4.09
N ASP A 53 11.44 -9.23 5.35
CA ASP A 53 10.38 -9.10 6.34
C ASP A 53 9.37 -8.00 5.96
N ILE A 54 9.87 -6.89 5.44
CA ILE A 54 9.05 -5.77 4.95
C ILE A 54 8.20 -6.25 3.77
N ALA A 55 8.78 -6.98 2.81
CA ALA A 55 8.04 -7.50 1.66
C ALA A 55 6.87 -8.38 2.08
N VAL A 56 7.09 -9.31 3.02
CA VAL A 56 6.02 -10.19 3.54
C VAL A 56 4.97 -9.39 4.31
N SER A 57 5.39 -8.46 5.17
CA SER A 57 4.48 -7.68 6.02
C SER A 57 3.61 -6.73 5.20
N VAL A 58 4.20 -6.04 4.21
CA VAL A 58 3.46 -5.17 3.28
C VAL A 58 2.54 -6.00 2.39
N GLY A 59 3.00 -7.14 1.89
CA GLY A 59 2.17 -8.04 1.09
C GLY A 59 0.90 -8.47 1.83
N ARG A 60 1.04 -8.91 3.09
CA ARG A 60 -0.11 -9.27 3.94
C ARG A 60 -1.03 -8.08 4.19
N ALA A 61 -0.49 -6.93 4.59
CA ALA A 61 -1.30 -5.73 4.83
C ALA A 61 -2.10 -5.31 3.58
N VAL A 62 -1.52 -5.39 2.39
CA VAL A 62 -2.23 -5.09 1.14
C VAL A 62 -3.33 -6.11 0.85
N ALA A 63 -3.05 -7.40 1.02
CA ALA A 63 -4.03 -8.45 0.76
C ALA A 63 -5.20 -8.44 1.75
N ASP A 64 -4.92 -8.17 3.02
CA ASP A 64 -5.92 -8.23 4.10
C ASP A 64 -6.73 -6.93 4.22
N GLU A 65 -6.10 -5.75 4.02
CA GLU A 65 -6.73 -4.45 4.32
C GLU A 65 -7.10 -3.62 3.07
N ILE A 66 -6.50 -3.89 1.91
CA ILE A 66 -6.62 -2.99 0.74
C ILE A 66 -7.26 -3.67 -0.48
N LEU A 67 -6.90 -4.92 -0.76
CA LEU A 67 -7.30 -5.66 -1.97
C LEU A 67 -7.76 -7.07 -1.62
N SER A 68 -8.92 -7.18 -0.96
CA SER A 68 -9.60 -8.48 -0.79
C SER A 68 -10.22 -8.93 -2.12
N ILE A 69 -9.91 -10.16 -2.55
CA ILE A 69 -10.46 -10.74 -3.79
C ILE A 69 -11.99 -10.80 -3.73
N GLY A 70 -12.56 -11.13 -2.57
CA GLY A 70 -14.01 -11.16 -2.38
C GLY A 70 -14.66 -9.80 -2.63
N GLU A 71 -14.08 -8.73 -2.06
CA GLU A 71 -14.58 -7.36 -2.27
C GLU A 71 -14.39 -6.89 -3.72
N VAL A 72 -13.28 -7.27 -4.35
CA VAL A 72 -13.04 -6.95 -5.78
C VAL A 72 -14.09 -7.62 -6.65
N MET A 73 -14.41 -8.90 -6.40
CA MET A 73 -15.42 -9.64 -7.16
C MET A 73 -16.83 -9.09 -6.94
N GLU A 74 -17.15 -8.57 -5.75
CA GLU A 74 -18.42 -7.92 -5.47
C GLU A 74 -18.58 -6.56 -6.18
N ARG A 75 -17.46 -5.87 -6.43
CA ARG A 75 -17.42 -4.61 -7.20
C ARG A 75 -17.43 -4.80 -8.71
N VAL A 76 -17.25 -6.03 -9.21
CA VAL A 76 -17.42 -6.32 -10.64
C VAL A 76 -18.91 -6.14 -10.97
N ASP A 77 -19.22 -5.43 -12.05
CA ASP A 77 -20.61 -5.21 -12.50
C ASP A 77 -21.20 -6.50 -13.09
N ILE A 78 -21.61 -7.37 -12.18
CA ILE A 78 -22.18 -8.68 -12.48
C ILE A 78 -23.54 -8.52 -13.18
N ALA A 79 -24.29 -7.48 -12.82
CA ALA A 79 -25.59 -7.17 -13.42
C ALA A 79 -25.42 -6.71 -14.88
N GLY A 80 -24.42 -5.87 -15.16
CA GLY A 80 -24.06 -5.47 -16.52
C GLY A 80 -23.60 -6.64 -17.38
N LEU A 81 -22.72 -7.50 -16.83
CA LEU A 81 -22.27 -8.72 -17.52
C LEU A 81 -23.45 -9.64 -17.87
N ARG A 82 -24.43 -9.77 -16.96
CA ARG A 82 -25.69 -10.50 -17.21
C ARG A 82 -26.44 -9.93 -18.40
N GLY A 83 -26.65 -8.62 -18.41
CA GLY A 83 -27.39 -7.92 -19.46
C GLY A 83 -26.74 -8.08 -20.84
N GLU A 84 -25.42 -7.96 -20.90
CA GLU A 84 -24.64 -8.19 -22.12
C GLU A 84 -24.77 -9.63 -22.63
N LEU A 85 -24.72 -10.62 -21.72
CA LEU A 85 -24.84 -12.03 -22.10
C LEU A 85 -26.23 -12.36 -22.65
N VAL A 86 -27.30 -11.86 -21.99
CA VAL A 86 -28.69 -12.04 -22.45
C VAL A 86 -28.90 -11.37 -23.81
N GLN A 87 -28.34 -10.18 -24.02
CA GLN A 87 -28.38 -9.54 -25.33
C GLN A 87 -27.61 -10.33 -26.39
N ALA A 88 -26.38 -10.76 -26.09
CA ALA A 88 -25.54 -11.51 -27.03
C ALA A 88 -26.21 -12.82 -27.47
N ILE A 89 -26.77 -13.57 -26.52
CA ILE A 89 -27.53 -14.80 -26.81
C ILE A 89 -28.79 -14.45 -27.61
N GLY A 90 -29.53 -13.40 -27.21
CA GLY A 90 -30.73 -12.95 -27.91
C GLY A 90 -30.46 -12.61 -29.37
N THR A 91 -29.41 -11.84 -29.65
CA THR A 91 -28.98 -11.48 -31.02
C THR A 91 -28.54 -12.70 -31.80
N HIS A 92 -27.77 -13.61 -31.19
CA HIS A 92 -27.31 -14.82 -31.88
C HIS A 92 -28.47 -15.77 -32.23
N VAL A 93 -29.46 -15.88 -31.34
CA VAL A 93 -30.70 -16.64 -31.58
C VAL A 93 -31.50 -16.01 -32.72
N GLU A 94 -31.62 -14.69 -32.75
CA GLU A 94 -32.33 -13.95 -33.79
C GLU A 94 -31.67 -14.13 -35.17
N GLU A 95 -30.35 -13.95 -35.27
CA GLU A 95 -29.58 -14.20 -36.49
C GLU A 95 -29.67 -15.66 -36.97
N ARG A 96 -29.65 -16.62 -36.05
CA ARG A 96 -29.79 -18.06 -36.38
C ARG A 96 -31.19 -18.40 -36.88
N LEU A 97 -32.21 -17.74 -36.33
CA LEU A 97 -33.60 -17.88 -36.77
C LEU A 97 -33.82 -17.23 -38.14
N GLU A 98 -33.16 -16.12 -38.46
CA GLU A 98 -33.26 -15.49 -39.78
C GLU A 98 -32.53 -16.28 -40.88
N SER A 99 -31.42 -16.95 -40.53
CA SER A 99 -30.61 -17.74 -41.47
C SER A 99 -31.04 -19.20 -41.65
N GLY A 100 -31.93 -19.73 -40.78
CA GLY A 100 -32.42 -21.10 -40.81
C GLY A 100 -33.71 -21.33 -41.62
N MET A 101 -34.30 -22.54 -41.54
CA MET A 101 -35.57 -22.95 -42.21
C MET A 101 -36.80 -22.10 -41.84
N THR A 102 -36.65 -21.10 -40.99
CA THR A 102 -37.67 -20.20 -40.44
C THR A 102 -38.19 -19.16 -41.44
N ARG A 103 -37.64 -19.09 -42.66
CA ARG A 103 -38.21 -18.30 -43.77
C ARG A 103 -39.67 -18.68 -44.07
N TYR A 104 -40.07 -19.92 -43.75
CA TYR A 104 -41.41 -20.44 -43.98
C TYR A 104 -42.40 -20.17 -42.83
N LEU A 105 -41.95 -19.60 -41.70
CA LEU A 105 -42.81 -19.28 -40.56
C LEU A 105 -43.37 -17.85 -40.67
N PRO A 106 -44.67 -17.62 -40.38
CA PRO A 106 -45.27 -16.29 -40.41
C PRO A 106 -44.66 -15.37 -39.34
N ALA A 107 -44.57 -14.06 -39.63
CA ALA A 107 -43.86 -13.08 -38.81
C ALA A 107 -44.30 -13.06 -37.33
N GLN A 108 -45.61 -13.24 -37.06
CA GLN A 108 -46.12 -13.28 -35.68
C GLN A 108 -45.62 -14.47 -34.86
N TRP A 109 -45.26 -15.59 -35.49
CA TRP A 109 -44.72 -16.78 -34.82
C TRP A 109 -43.24 -16.61 -34.51
N ARG A 110 -42.52 -15.89 -35.38
CA ARG A 110 -41.09 -15.61 -35.21
C ARG A 110 -40.84 -14.70 -34.01
N SER A 111 -41.61 -13.60 -33.90
CA SER A 111 -41.50 -12.69 -32.75
C SER A 111 -41.92 -13.35 -31.44
N ALA A 112 -42.95 -14.20 -31.45
CA ALA A 112 -43.37 -14.98 -30.28
C ALA A 112 -42.29 -15.96 -29.82
N LEU A 113 -41.61 -16.66 -30.74
CA LEU A 113 -40.52 -17.58 -30.43
C LEU A 113 -39.30 -16.85 -29.87
N VAL A 114 -38.91 -15.71 -30.46
CA VAL A 114 -37.79 -14.89 -29.97
C VAL A 114 -38.09 -14.33 -28.57
N ALA A 115 -39.31 -13.86 -28.32
CA ALA A 115 -39.72 -13.38 -27.01
C ALA A 115 -39.68 -14.50 -25.96
N TYR A 116 -40.19 -15.69 -26.30
CA TYR A 116 -40.13 -16.86 -25.42
C TYR A 116 -38.69 -17.28 -25.12
N LEU A 117 -37.83 -17.37 -26.15
CA LEU A 117 -36.43 -17.73 -25.97
C LEU A 117 -35.67 -16.68 -25.16
N ARG A 118 -35.91 -15.37 -25.36
CA ARG A 118 -35.34 -14.33 -24.51
C ARG A 118 -35.76 -14.47 -23.04
N ASP A 119 -37.03 -14.77 -22.79
CA ASP A 119 -37.57 -14.90 -21.43
C ASP A 119 -37.07 -16.18 -20.73
N VAL A 120 -36.89 -17.28 -21.47
CA VAL A 120 -36.23 -18.50 -20.97
C VAL A 120 -34.75 -18.26 -20.73
N VAL A 121 -34.04 -17.66 -21.69
CA VAL A 121 -32.62 -17.33 -21.56
C VAL A 121 -32.39 -16.39 -20.38
N ALA A 122 -33.22 -15.37 -20.17
CA ALA A 122 -33.09 -14.49 -19.01
C ALA A 122 -33.21 -15.27 -17.68
N ARG A 123 -34.17 -16.21 -17.58
CA ARG A 123 -34.36 -17.03 -16.37
C ARG A 123 -33.24 -18.05 -16.14
N GLU A 124 -32.72 -18.67 -17.21
CA GLU A 124 -31.64 -19.66 -17.10
C GLU A 124 -30.27 -18.99 -16.89
N THR A 125 -30.05 -17.83 -17.51
CA THR A 125 -28.80 -17.05 -17.39
C THR A 125 -28.57 -16.62 -15.96
N ASP A 126 -29.64 -16.36 -15.21
CA ASP A 126 -29.54 -15.99 -13.81
C ASP A 126 -28.83 -17.06 -12.98
N VAL A 127 -29.30 -18.30 -13.06
CA VAL A 127 -28.74 -19.45 -12.34
C VAL A 127 -27.36 -19.82 -12.87
N LEU A 128 -27.17 -19.74 -14.19
CA LEU A 128 -25.89 -20.05 -14.84
C LEU A 128 -24.80 -19.06 -14.44
N MET A 129 -25.11 -17.76 -14.41
CA MET A 129 -24.17 -16.71 -14.02
C MET A 129 -23.75 -16.86 -12.55
N ASP A 130 -24.70 -17.06 -11.64
CA ASP A 130 -24.39 -17.24 -10.22
C ASP A 130 -23.43 -18.43 -10.01
N SER A 131 -23.65 -19.53 -10.74
CA SER A 131 -22.76 -20.70 -10.71
C SER A 131 -21.38 -20.45 -11.34
N LEU A 132 -21.30 -19.60 -12.38
CA LEU A 132 -20.05 -19.29 -13.07
C LEU A 132 -19.21 -18.32 -12.23
N ILE A 133 -19.85 -17.34 -11.61
CA ILE A 133 -19.21 -16.37 -10.72
C ILE A 133 -18.64 -17.09 -9.51
N GLY A 134 -19.41 -17.98 -8.85
CA GLY A 134 -18.90 -18.77 -7.73
C GLY A 134 -17.70 -19.64 -8.10
N ARG A 135 -17.69 -20.20 -9.32
CA ARG A 135 -16.55 -20.98 -9.85
C ARG A 135 -15.34 -20.12 -10.21
N VAL A 136 -15.55 -18.90 -10.72
CA VAL A 136 -14.46 -17.96 -11.02
C VAL A 136 -13.88 -17.44 -9.71
N GLN A 137 -14.71 -17.00 -8.78
CA GLN A 137 -14.29 -16.52 -7.46
C GLN A 137 -13.44 -17.56 -6.74
N SER A 138 -13.93 -18.79 -6.59
CA SER A 138 -13.15 -19.87 -5.97
C SER A 138 -11.82 -20.14 -6.69
N ARG A 139 -11.79 -20.13 -8.03
CA ARG A 139 -10.52 -20.32 -8.77
C ARG A 139 -9.56 -19.15 -8.65
N VAL A 140 -10.06 -17.92 -8.52
CA VAL A 140 -9.23 -16.72 -8.37
C VAL A 140 -8.65 -16.69 -6.96
N GLU A 141 -9.46 -16.94 -5.92
CA GLU A 141 -9.01 -17.05 -4.53
C GLU A 141 -7.96 -18.17 -4.35
N GLU A 142 -8.12 -19.30 -5.02
CA GLU A 142 -7.22 -20.45 -4.90
C GLU A 142 -5.89 -20.28 -5.68
N ARG A 143 -5.86 -19.40 -6.69
CA ARG A 143 -4.69 -19.22 -7.58
C ARG A 143 -3.96 -17.90 -7.42
N ILE A 144 -4.61 -16.87 -6.91
CA ILE A 144 -4.01 -15.54 -6.76
C ILE A 144 -3.76 -15.27 -5.28
N ASP A 145 -2.51 -15.41 -4.88
CA ASP A 145 -2.04 -14.93 -3.59
C ASP A 145 -1.49 -13.50 -3.77
N ILE A 146 -2.34 -12.51 -3.49
CA ILE A 146 -1.98 -11.09 -3.60
C ILE A 146 -0.82 -10.76 -2.65
N ALA A 147 -0.78 -11.37 -1.46
CA ALA A 147 0.28 -11.12 -0.50
C ALA A 147 1.62 -11.60 -1.05
N ALA A 148 1.67 -12.82 -1.61
CA ALA A 148 2.86 -13.35 -2.26
C ALA A 148 3.27 -12.52 -3.48
N LEU A 149 2.31 -12.11 -4.32
CA LEU A 149 2.59 -11.31 -5.51
C LEU A 149 3.22 -9.96 -5.16
N VAL A 150 2.66 -9.25 -4.17
CA VAL A 150 3.19 -7.97 -3.70
C VAL A 150 4.56 -8.17 -3.05
N ALA A 151 4.73 -9.20 -2.23
CA ALA A 151 6.01 -9.52 -1.60
C ALA A 151 7.09 -9.80 -2.65
N GLU A 152 6.79 -10.60 -3.69
CA GLU A 152 7.70 -10.89 -4.79
C GLU A 152 8.11 -9.61 -5.54
N LYS A 153 7.15 -8.71 -5.80
CA LYS A 153 7.44 -7.42 -6.44
C LYS A 153 8.35 -6.53 -5.59
N ILE A 154 8.17 -6.52 -4.27
CA ILE A 154 9.04 -5.76 -3.36
C ILE A 154 10.44 -6.40 -3.31
N LEU A 155 10.52 -7.73 -3.27
CA LEU A 155 11.80 -8.46 -3.27
C LEU A 155 12.59 -8.29 -4.56
N ALA A 156 11.91 -8.09 -5.69
CA ALA A 156 12.53 -7.81 -6.98
C ALA A 156 13.19 -6.42 -7.05
N LEU A 157 12.84 -5.50 -6.14
CA LEU A 157 13.45 -4.18 -6.09
C LEU A 157 14.90 -4.27 -5.60
N ASN A 158 15.78 -3.51 -6.23
CA ASN A 158 17.12 -3.31 -5.69
C ASN A 158 17.10 -2.37 -4.46
N LEU A 159 18.21 -2.30 -3.73
CA LEU A 159 18.29 -1.49 -2.50
C LEU A 159 18.07 0.01 -2.75
N ASP A 160 18.40 0.52 -3.94
CA ASP A 160 18.19 1.93 -4.30
C ASP A 160 16.71 2.22 -4.58
N GLU A 161 16.02 1.32 -5.27
CA GLU A 161 14.59 1.39 -5.55
C GLU A 161 13.75 1.26 -4.27
N LEU A 162 14.14 0.34 -3.39
CA LEU A 162 13.50 0.18 -2.08
C LEU A 162 13.66 1.44 -1.23
N GLU A 163 14.86 2.02 -1.19
CA GLU A 163 15.13 3.30 -0.53
C GLU A 163 14.28 4.42 -1.14
N ALA A 164 14.25 4.53 -2.47
CA ALA A 164 13.46 5.55 -3.15
C ALA A 164 11.96 5.41 -2.86
N LEU A 165 11.44 4.19 -2.83
CA LEU A 165 10.06 3.91 -2.45
C LEU A 165 9.78 4.34 -1.00
N ALA A 166 10.62 3.95 -0.05
CA ALA A 166 10.47 4.30 1.35
C ALA A 166 10.57 5.82 1.60
N VAL A 167 11.49 6.51 0.94
CA VAL A 167 11.62 7.97 1.00
C VAL A 167 10.40 8.66 0.37
N ARG A 168 9.84 8.09 -0.71
CA ARG A 168 8.63 8.64 -1.34
C ARG A 168 7.40 8.51 -0.44
N LEU A 169 7.28 7.41 0.31
CA LEU A 169 6.15 7.16 1.22
C LEU A 169 6.29 7.88 2.56
N ALA A 170 7.48 7.89 3.17
CA ALA A 170 7.69 8.33 4.56
C ALA A 170 8.64 9.54 4.69
N GLY A 171 9.06 10.16 3.58
CA GLY A 171 10.08 11.21 3.61
C GLY A 171 9.66 12.48 4.35
N ARG A 172 8.37 12.79 4.41
CA ARG A 172 7.86 13.95 5.15
C ARG A 172 7.92 13.70 6.65
N GLU A 173 7.55 12.49 7.06
CA GLU A 173 7.51 11.97 8.41
C GLU A 173 8.94 11.92 8.97
N LEU A 174 9.89 11.38 8.21
CA LEU A 174 11.31 11.38 8.56
C LEU A 174 11.87 12.79 8.77
N LYS A 175 11.52 13.76 7.90
CA LYS A 175 11.91 15.16 8.06
C LYS A 175 11.29 15.79 9.31
N ALA A 176 10.05 15.44 9.64
CA ALA A 176 9.38 15.91 10.85
C ALA A 176 10.12 15.43 12.10
N ILE A 177 10.57 14.17 12.14
CA ILE A 177 11.37 13.64 13.27
C ILE A 177 12.69 14.43 13.40
N VAL A 178 13.38 14.75 12.30
CA VAL A 178 14.62 15.55 12.32
C VAL A 178 14.39 16.96 12.86
N PHE A 179 13.30 17.61 12.44
CA PHE A 179 12.91 18.91 12.96
C PHE A 179 12.57 18.84 14.45
N LEU A 180 11.80 17.83 14.86
CA LEU A 180 11.41 17.64 16.26
C LEU A 180 12.64 17.42 17.15
N GLY A 181 13.64 16.67 16.67
CA GLY A 181 14.91 16.49 17.37
C GLY A 181 15.64 17.81 17.61
N GLY A 182 15.68 18.70 16.60
CA GLY A 182 16.24 20.03 16.75
C GLY A 182 15.45 20.92 17.72
N LEU A 183 14.12 20.89 17.62
CA LEU A 183 13.25 21.64 18.52
C LEU A 183 13.40 21.18 19.98
N LEU A 184 13.39 19.87 20.22
CA LEU A 184 13.57 19.29 21.55
C LEU A 184 14.96 19.62 22.11
N GLY A 185 16.01 19.50 21.30
CA GLY A 185 17.36 19.90 21.69
C GLY A 185 17.44 21.38 22.10
N PHE A 186 16.74 22.26 21.37
CA PHE A 186 16.64 23.67 21.69
C PHE A 186 15.90 23.91 23.00
N LEU A 187 14.75 23.25 23.22
CA LEU A 187 13.98 23.35 24.46
C LEU A 187 14.78 22.84 25.68
N ILE A 188 15.52 21.74 25.53
CA ILE A 188 16.41 21.22 26.57
C ILE A 188 17.49 22.25 26.90
N GLY A 189 18.11 22.85 25.88
CA GLY A 189 19.12 23.88 26.10
C GLY A 189 18.56 25.17 26.72
N LEU A 190 17.29 25.53 26.45
CA LEU A 190 16.58 26.60 27.18
C LEU A 190 16.40 26.25 28.66
N GLY A 191 16.03 24.99 28.95
CA GLY A 191 15.96 24.49 30.33
C GLY A 191 17.32 24.56 31.04
N GLN A 192 18.40 24.14 30.37
CA GLN A 192 19.77 24.22 30.89
C GLN A 192 20.19 25.67 31.15
N MET A 193 19.88 26.59 30.24
CA MET A 193 20.12 28.02 30.41
C MET A 193 19.40 28.56 31.64
N GLY A 194 18.10 28.27 31.79
CA GLY A 194 17.29 28.70 32.92
C GLY A 194 17.77 28.15 34.25
N LEU A 195 18.12 26.86 34.30
CA LEU A 195 18.69 26.21 35.48
C LEU A 195 20.03 26.81 35.87
N THR A 196 20.92 27.01 34.91
CA THR A 196 22.25 27.60 35.15
C THR A 196 22.11 29.05 35.63
N PHE A 197 21.16 29.81 35.08
CA PHE A 197 20.88 31.17 35.53
C PHE A 197 20.36 31.22 36.97
N LEU A 198 19.46 30.31 37.36
CA LEU A 198 18.96 30.20 38.73
C LEU A 198 20.06 29.82 39.71
N LEU A 199 20.92 28.85 39.36
CA LEU A 199 22.06 28.44 40.19
C LEU A 199 23.08 29.56 40.37
N PHE A 200 23.40 30.30 39.31
CA PHE A 200 24.29 31.46 39.38
C PHE A 200 23.72 32.59 40.27
N ARG A 201 22.39 32.76 40.27
CA ARG A 201 21.71 33.73 41.15
C ARG A 201 21.68 33.28 42.63
N ALA A 202 21.68 31.97 42.90
CA ALA A 202 21.64 31.41 44.25
C ALA A 202 23.02 31.37 44.96
N HIS A 203 24.11 31.45 44.19
CA HIS A 203 25.47 31.59 44.73
C HIS A 203 26.17 32.81 44.10
N PRO A 204 25.84 34.04 44.54
CA PRO A 204 26.68 35.18 44.22
C PRO A 204 28.04 34.92 44.88
N ALA A 205 29.08 34.76 44.07
CA ALA A 205 30.44 34.61 44.54
C ALA A 205 30.74 35.70 45.58
N GLY A 206 31.10 35.28 46.80
CA GLY A 206 31.70 36.14 47.81
C GLY A 206 33.12 36.53 47.44
#